data_AF-A0A1F8WVI2-F1
#
_entry.id   AF-A0A1F8WVI2-F1
#
_cell.length_a   1.000
_cell.length_b   1.000
_cell.length_c   1.000
_cell.angle_alpha   90.00
_cell.angle_beta   90.00
_cell.angle_gamma   90.00
#
_symmetry.space_group_name_H-M   'P 1'
#
loop_
_entity.id
_entity.type
_entity.pdbx_description
1 polymer ?
#
loop_
_entity_poly.entity_id
_entity_poly.type
_entity_poly.pdbx_seq_one_letter_code
_entity_poly.pdbx_strand_id
1 'polypeptide(L)'
;MLKKFLALVLFVLLPAAVFAASAPNIKGQYTAVPGKEFKYDGKTVEVIEFLSFYCGSCYEFEKSIPVIKGNFPKKLKWKLAPVYWGNGSSKPGEAYFLAEEAGKGEQMKKALFKAHFVDKKDIGDIAVLESIGAQIGMGFDFSVKLRNGAKAAEARRALDMAREYQIEETPTLIIAGNIATNPHAAGHDMNEFKNNVMSILRSIIKK
;
A
#
# COMPACT_ATOMS: atom_id res chain seq x y z
N MET A 1 12.06 -70.34 -39.92
CA MET A 1 10.80 -69.58 -40.06
C MET A 1 10.35 -69.14 -38.66
N LEU A 2 9.56 -68.06 -38.56
CA LEU A 2 9.01 -67.39 -37.35
C LEU A 2 9.88 -66.24 -36.78
N LYS A 3 9.86 -65.04 -37.37
CA LYS A 3 8.90 -63.90 -37.20
C LYS A 3 8.97 -63.22 -35.81
N LYS A 4 9.71 -62.08 -35.79
CA LYS A 4 9.46 -60.73 -35.22
C LYS A 4 8.66 -60.53 -33.92
N PHE A 5 9.01 -59.41 -33.26
CA PHE A 5 8.36 -58.66 -32.16
C PHE A 5 8.92 -59.02 -30.77
N LEU A 6 9.21 -58.09 -29.85
CA LEU A 6 8.68 -56.73 -29.66
C LEU A 6 9.60 -55.93 -28.71
N ALA A 7 9.84 -54.67 -29.09
CA ALA A 7 10.13 -53.46 -28.30
C ALA A 7 10.97 -53.53 -26.99
N LEU A 8 12.21 -53.02 -27.12
CA LEU A 8 13.00 -52.43 -26.06
C LEU A 8 12.32 -51.12 -25.60
N VAL A 9 11.60 -51.13 -24.47
CA VAL A 9 11.03 -49.90 -23.87
C VAL A 9 12.12 -49.26 -23.00
N LEU A 10 12.85 -48.31 -23.60
CA LEU A 10 13.77 -47.43 -22.88
C LEU A 10 12.93 -46.38 -22.12
N PHE A 11 12.77 -46.57 -20.82
CA PHE A 11 12.08 -45.62 -19.95
C PHE A 11 12.98 -44.39 -19.77
N VAL A 12 12.78 -43.38 -20.61
CA VAL A 12 13.43 -42.07 -20.50
C VAL A 12 12.85 -41.37 -19.27
N LEU A 13 13.57 -41.46 -18.15
CA LEU A 13 13.37 -40.61 -16.97
C LEU A 13 13.72 -39.17 -17.38
N LEU A 14 12.71 -38.37 -17.74
CA LEU A 14 12.85 -36.92 -17.77
C LEU A 14 13.07 -36.43 -16.33
N PRO A 15 14.18 -35.73 -16.02
CA PRO A 15 14.27 -34.98 -14.79
C PRO A 15 13.26 -33.83 -14.90
N ALA A 16 12.23 -33.84 -14.08
CA ALA A 16 11.44 -32.65 -13.84
C ALA A 16 12.38 -31.61 -13.20
N ALA A 17 12.88 -30.67 -14.01
CA ALA A 17 13.56 -29.51 -13.50
C ALA A 17 12.55 -28.69 -12.70
N VAL A 18 12.49 -28.96 -11.40
CA VAL A 18 11.82 -28.10 -10.43
C VAL A 18 12.62 -26.80 -10.43
N PHE A 19 12.15 -25.80 -11.18
CA PHE A 19 12.60 -24.43 -11.01
C PHE A 19 12.18 -23.98 -9.61
N ALA A 20 13.04 -24.22 -8.63
CA ALA A 20 13.01 -23.49 -7.39
C ALA A 20 13.33 -22.04 -7.73
N ALA A 21 12.30 -21.21 -7.93
CA ALA A 21 12.45 -19.77 -7.99
C ALA A 21 13.12 -19.35 -6.68
N SER A 22 14.42 -19.05 -6.72
CA SER A 22 15.16 -18.57 -5.57
C SER A 22 14.40 -17.37 -5.00
N ALA A 23 14.03 -17.42 -3.72
CA ALA A 23 13.40 -16.31 -3.04
C ALA A 23 14.21 -15.03 -3.34
N PRO A 24 13.56 -13.92 -3.73
CA PRO A 24 14.29 -12.72 -4.11
C PRO A 24 15.19 -12.28 -2.93
N ASN A 25 16.48 -12.07 -3.17
CA ASN A 25 17.39 -11.48 -2.18
C ASN A 25 17.04 -10.00 -1.96
N ILE A 26 15.99 -9.75 -1.18
CA ILE A 26 15.51 -8.42 -0.83
C ILE A 26 16.37 -7.86 0.31
N LYS A 27 16.89 -6.65 0.11
CA LYS A 27 17.67 -5.93 1.12
C LYS A 27 16.76 -5.09 2.02
N GLY A 28 17.23 -4.80 3.23
CA GLY A 28 16.51 -3.97 4.20
C GLY A 28 15.83 -4.79 5.29
N GLN A 29 15.19 -4.08 6.22
CA GLN A 29 14.46 -4.61 7.36
C GLN A 29 12.99 -4.74 6.99
N TYR A 30 12.49 -5.98 6.95
CA TYR A 30 11.11 -6.29 6.60
C TYR A 30 10.71 -7.64 7.17
N THR A 31 9.41 -7.89 7.17
CA THR A 31 8.82 -9.19 7.45
C THR A 31 8.09 -9.68 6.20
N ALA A 32 8.24 -10.96 5.86
CA ALA A 32 7.43 -11.57 4.80
C ALA A 32 6.02 -11.85 5.34
N VAL A 33 4.99 -11.40 4.61
CA VAL A 33 3.59 -11.60 4.99
C VAL A 33 3.22 -13.08 4.75
N PRO A 34 2.84 -13.84 5.80
CA PRO A 34 2.50 -15.26 5.64
C PRO A 34 1.35 -15.47 4.65
N GLY A 35 1.50 -16.46 3.77
CA GLY A 35 0.45 -16.83 2.80
C GLY A 35 0.21 -15.84 1.66
N LYS A 36 0.97 -14.74 1.57
CA LYS A 36 0.93 -13.82 0.43
C LYS A 36 2.15 -14.02 -0.47
N GLU A 37 1.95 -13.99 -1.78
CA GLU A 37 3.03 -14.16 -2.75
C GLU A 37 3.76 -12.84 -3.04
N PHE A 38 5.07 -12.94 -3.28
CA PHE A 38 5.85 -11.83 -3.82
C PHE A 38 5.48 -11.57 -5.29
N LYS A 39 5.08 -10.34 -5.60
CA LYS A 39 4.58 -9.93 -6.92
C LYS A 39 5.39 -8.77 -7.49
N TYR A 40 6.11 -9.04 -8.56
CA TYR A 40 6.81 -8.02 -9.34
C TYR A 40 6.76 -8.39 -10.82
N ASP A 41 6.22 -7.49 -11.66
CA ASP A 41 6.03 -7.70 -13.10
C ASP A 41 7.27 -7.34 -13.95
N GLY A 42 8.40 -7.05 -13.30
CA GLY A 42 9.64 -6.59 -13.95
C GLY A 42 9.63 -5.11 -14.35
N LYS A 43 8.53 -4.38 -14.16
CA LYS A 43 8.38 -2.97 -14.57
C LYS A 43 8.01 -2.07 -13.42
N THR A 44 6.99 -2.44 -12.66
CA THR A 44 6.41 -1.65 -11.58
C THR A 44 6.29 -2.47 -10.30
N VAL A 45 6.63 -1.83 -9.18
CA VAL A 45 6.39 -2.38 -7.85
C VAL A 45 5.13 -1.75 -7.28
N GLU A 46 4.18 -2.58 -6.88
CA GLU A 46 3.03 -2.11 -6.10
C GLU A 46 3.47 -1.85 -4.66
N VAL A 47 3.07 -0.70 -4.12
CA VAL A 47 3.25 -0.33 -2.72
C VAL A 47 1.88 0.05 -2.17
N ILE A 48 1.40 -0.70 -1.19
CA ILE A 48 0.19 -0.37 -0.43
C ILE A 48 0.64 0.28 0.86
N GLU A 49 0.21 1.52 1.08
CA GLU A 49 0.44 2.27 2.30
C GLU A 49 -0.81 2.18 3.18
N PHE A 50 -0.71 1.43 4.27
CA PHE A 50 -1.68 1.51 5.37
C PHE A 50 -1.32 2.71 6.21
N LEU A 51 -2.26 3.66 6.33
CA LEU A 51 -2.09 4.86 7.13
C LEU A 51 -3.38 5.23 7.84
N SER A 52 -3.25 5.95 8.95
CA SER A 52 -4.38 6.65 9.56
C SER A 52 -4.19 8.15 9.43
N PHE A 53 -5.26 8.88 9.09
CA PHE A 53 -5.25 10.35 9.08
C PHE A 53 -5.12 10.96 10.49
N TYR A 54 -5.28 10.14 11.53
CA TYR A 54 -5.08 10.50 12.94
C TYR A 54 -3.68 10.13 13.46
N CYS A 55 -2.82 9.55 12.63
CA CYS A 55 -1.50 9.04 13.03
C CYS A 55 -0.37 10.05 12.77
N GLY A 56 0.33 10.45 13.84
CA GLY A 56 1.40 11.45 13.78
C GLY A 56 2.58 11.01 12.89
N SER A 57 3.05 9.77 13.06
CA SER A 57 4.13 9.21 12.24
C SER A 57 3.76 9.13 10.76
N CYS A 58 2.49 8.94 10.44
CA CYS A 58 1.97 8.93 9.08
C CYS A 58 2.09 10.33 8.47
N TYR A 59 1.69 11.36 9.21
CA TYR A 59 1.85 12.75 8.80
C TYR A 59 3.32 13.14 8.60
N GLU A 60 4.22 12.67 9.48
CA GLU A 60 5.65 12.93 9.32
C GLU A 60 6.23 12.22 8.08
N PHE A 61 5.81 10.98 7.82
CA PHE A 61 6.27 10.17 6.69
C PHE A 61 5.89 10.76 5.32
N GLU A 62 4.87 11.61 5.24
CA GLU A 62 4.47 12.30 4.00
C GLU A 62 5.63 13.06 3.33
N LYS A 63 6.59 13.57 4.12
CA LYS A 63 7.79 14.26 3.59
C LYS A 63 8.71 13.32 2.82
N SER A 64 8.71 12.03 3.16
CA SER A 64 9.54 11.00 2.56
C SER A 64 8.98 10.48 1.24
N ILE A 65 7.65 10.46 1.06
CA ILE A 65 6.99 9.87 -0.10
C ILE A 65 7.44 10.50 -1.43
N PRO A 66 7.50 11.84 -1.60
CA PRO A 66 7.99 12.46 -2.84
C PRO A 66 9.45 12.10 -3.15
N VAL A 67 10.30 11.99 -2.12
CA VAL A 67 11.70 11.61 -2.26
C VAL A 67 11.82 10.18 -2.75
N ILE A 68 11.02 9.26 -2.17
CA ILE A 68 10.96 7.86 -2.59
C ILE A 68 10.49 7.76 -4.04
N LYS A 69 9.32 8.33 -4.36
CA LYS A 69 8.75 8.32 -5.72
C LYS A 69 9.71 8.93 -6.75
N GLY A 70 10.40 10.01 -6.39
CA GLY A 70 11.38 10.70 -7.26
C GLY A 70 12.61 9.86 -7.61
N ASN A 71 13.03 8.95 -6.73
CA ASN A 71 14.13 8.03 -7.00
C ASN A 71 13.73 6.84 -7.90
N PHE A 72 12.43 6.57 -8.05
CA PHE A 72 11.88 5.46 -8.83
C PHE A 72 10.81 5.95 -9.81
N PRO A 73 11.15 6.90 -10.70
CA PRO A 73 10.17 7.54 -11.57
C PRO A 73 9.49 6.49 -12.46
N LYS A 74 8.15 6.48 -12.44
CA LYS A 74 7.28 5.54 -13.20
C LYS A 74 7.45 4.05 -12.84
N LYS A 75 8.21 3.72 -11.78
CA LYS A 75 8.45 2.33 -11.35
C LYS A 75 7.61 1.92 -10.14
N LEU A 76 6.82 2.81 -9.57
CA LEU A 76 5.99 2.56 -8.40
C LEU A 76 4.50 2.76 -8.72
N LYS A 77 3.68 1.83 -8.27
CA LYS A 77 2.21 1.99 -8.17
C LYS A 77 1.87 2.11 -6.69
N TRP A 78 1.77 3.35 -6.21
CA TRP A 78 1.54 3.65 -4.81
C TRP A 78 0.04 3.78 -4.55
N LYS A 79 -0.51 2.92 -3.69
CA LYS A 79 -1.92 2.90 -3.30
C LYS A 79 -2.02 3.18 -1.81
N LEU A 80 -3.06 3.91 -1.41
CA LEU A 80 -3.36 4.11 0.00
C LEU A 80 -4.49 3.21 0.45
N ALA A 81 -4.35 2.67 1.66
CA ALA A 81 -5.39 1.98 2.40
C ALA A 81 -5.59 2.74 3.72
N PRO A 82 -6.44 3.79 3.74
CA PRO A 82 -6.76 4.50 4.97
C PRO A 82 -7.43 3.56 5.97
N VAL A 83 -6.89 3.53 7.18
CA VAL A 83 -7.36 2.73 8.31
C VAL A 83 -7.57 3.62 9.53
N TYR A 84 -8.33 3.12 10.50
CA TYR A 84 -8.59 3.82 11.75
C TYR A 84 -8.80 2.80 12.87
N TRP A 85 -8.56 3.23 14.11
CA TRP A 85 -8.73 2.43 15.32
C TRP A 85 -9.50 3.21 16.38
N GLY A 86 -10.05 2.50 17.35
CA GLY A 86 -10.79 3.08 18.47
C GLY A 86 -11.95 3.95 18.00
N ASN A 87 -12.02 5.19 18.50
CA ASN A 87 -13.05 6.16 18.18
C ASN A 87 -12.82 6.90 16.84
N GLY A 88 -11.88 6.44 16.01
CA GLY A 88 -11.63 7.02 14.69
C GLY A 88 -12.83 6.85 13.75
N SER A 89 -13.02 7.81 12.84
CA SER A 89 -14.07 7.77 11.82
C SER A 89 -13.54 7.20 10.49
N SER A 90 -14.41 6.51 9.73
CA SER A 90 -14.13 6.11 8.35
C SER A 90 -14.14 7.29 7.37
N LYS A 91 -14.78 8.41 7.76
CA LYS A 91 -15.09 9.52 6.87
C LYS A 91 -13.89 10.19 6.20
N PRO A 92 -12.73 10.39 6.89
CA PRO A 92 -11.50 10.83 6.22
C PRO A 92 -11.07 9.90 5.07
N GLY A 93 -11.19 8.59 5.25
CA GLY A 93 -10.87 7.60 4.23
C GLY A 93 -11.85 7.65 3.06
N GLU A 94 -13.15 7.79 3.34
CA GLU A 94 -14.17 8.00 2.32
C GLU A 94 -13.92 9.27 1.50
N ALA A 95 -13.61 10.38 2.17
CA ALA A 95 -13.26 11.65 1.53
C ALA A 95 -12.01 11.52 0.64
N TYR A 96 -10.99 10.80 1.12
CA TYR A 96 -9.81 10.48 0.32
C TYR A 96 -10.16 9.69 -0.95
N PHE A 97 -10.94 8.61 -0.85
CA PHE A 97 -11.31 7.81 -2.02
C PHE A 97 -12.16 8.58 -3.02
N LEU A 98 -13.11 9.41 -2.56
CA LEU A 98 -13.86 10.30 -3.47
C LEU A 98 -12.95 11.29 -4.19
N ALA A 99 -11.96 11.85 -3.49
CA ALA A 99 -10.99 12.75 -4.09
C ALA A 99 -10.03 12.03 -5.04
N GLU A 100 -9.64 10.79 -4.73
CA GLU A 100 -8.80 9.95 -5.58
C GLU A 100 -9.47 9.68 -6.93
N GLU A 101 -10.77 9.33 -6.95
CA GLU A 101 -11.55 9.17 -8.18
C GLU A 101 -11.60 10.44 -9.03
N ALA A 102 -11.57 11.62 -8.38
CA ALA A 102 -11.52 12.92 -9.04
C ALA A 102 -10.09 13.37 -9.42
N GLY A 103 -9.07 12.52 -9.23
CA GLY A 103 -7.66 12.87 -9.49
C GLY A 103 -7.04 13.84 -8.47
N LYS A 104 -7.71 14.06 -7.32
CA LYS A 104 -7.33 15.00 -6.25
C LYS A 104 -6.90 14.31 -4.96
N GLY A 105 -6.66 12.99 -4.96
CA GLY A 105 -6.31 12.21 -3.78
C GLY A 105 -5.12 12.77 -2.98
N GLU A 106 -4.03 13.17 -3.65
CA GLU A 106 -2.86 13.78 -2.99
C GLU A 106 -3.17 15.16 -2.36
N GLN A 107 -4.07 15.95 -2.95
CA GLN A 107 -4.50 17.23 -2.39
C GLN A 107 -5.36 17.00 -1.14
N MET A 108 -6.32 16.08 -1.23
CA MET A 108 -7.18 15.69 -0.11
C MET A 108 -6.35 15.13 1.05
N LYS A 109 -5.41 14.23 0.77
CA LYS A 109 -4.51 13.66 1.78
C LYS A 109 -3.77 14.73 2.57
N LYS A 110 -3.13 15.68 1.87
CA LYS A 110 -2.42 16.80 2.50
C LYS A 110 -3.36 17.68 3.32
N ALA A 111 -4.55 17.96 2.80
CA ALA A 111 -5.53 18.79 3.48
C ALA A 111 -6.11 18.13 4.74
N LEU A 112 -6.37 16.82 4.72
CA LEU A 112 -6.80 16.04 5.88
C LEU A 112 -5.75 16.06 7.00
N PHE A 113 -4.50 15.77 6.67
CA PHE A 113 -3.41 15.82 7.64
C PHE A 113 -3.21 17.21 8.22
N LYS A 114 -3.22 18.25 7.38
CA LYS A 114 -3.13 19.65 7.85
C LYS A 114 -4.30 19.99 8.76
N ALA A 115 -5.53 19.66 8.36
CA ALA A 115 -6.73 19.94 9.13
C ALA A 115 -6.65 19.33 10.54
N HIS A 116 -6.21 18.08 10.64
CA HIS A 116 -6.10 17.39 11.93
C HIS A 116 -4.89 17.86 12.76
N PHE A 117 -3.67 17.82 12.20
CA PHE A 117 -2.45 18.06 12.98
C PHE A 117 -2.10 19.53 13.17
N VAL A 118 -2.42 20.38 12.19
CA VAL A 118 -2.09 21.81 12.21
C VAL A 118 -3.29 22.64 12.66
N ASP A 119 -4.43 22.48 11.99
CA ASP A 119 -5.61 23.33 12.22
C ASP A 119 -6.49 22.84 13.38
N LYS A 120 -6.17 21.68 13.96
CA LYS A 120 -6.88 21.05 15.08
C LYS A 120 -8.39 20.88 14.84
N LYS A 121 -8.77 20.60 13.60
CA LYS A 121 -10.15 20.31 13.19
C LYS A 121 -10.45 18.82 13.31
N ASP A 122 -11.68 18.50 13.67
CA ASP A 122 -12.17 17.13 13.67
C ASP A 122 -12.47 16.68 12.24
N ILE A 123 -11.58 15.86 11.67
CA ILE A 123 -11.76 15.28 10.33
C ILE A 123 -12.81 14.15 10.31
N GLY A 124 -13.35 13.74 11.46
CA GLY A 124 -14.52 12.86 11.52
C GLY A 124 -15.84 13.57 11.21
N ASP A 125 -15.88 14.91 11.34
CA ASP A 125 -17.04 15.73 11.02
C ASP A 125 -17.18 15.94 9.51
N ILE A 126 -18.36 15.60 8.98
CA ILE A 126 -18.71 15.76 7.58
C ILE A 126 -18.59 17.23 7.15
N ALA A 127 -18.98 18.20 7.98
CA ALA A 127 -18.90 19.62 7.64
C ALA A 127 -17.45 20.10 7.45
N VAL A 128 -16.52 19.58 8.26
CA VAL A 128 -15.08 19.82 8.10
C VAL A 128 -14.58 19.24 6.79
N LEU A 129 -14.96 18.00 6.48
CA LEU A 129 -14.57 17.32 5.24
C LEU A 129 -15.13 18.00 3.99
N GLU A 130 -16.36 18.51 4.04
CA GLU A 130 -16.96 19.30 2.96
C GLU A 130 -16.20 20.62 2.74
N SER A 131 -15.80 21.30 3.82
CA SER A 131 -14.96 22.49 3.73
C SER A 131 -13.61 22.19 3.09
N ILE A 132 -12.98 21.07 3.44
CA ILE A 132 -11.74 20.60 2.79
C ILE A 132 -11.97 20.30 1.31
N GLY A 133 -13.05 19.59 0.99
CA GLY A 133 -13.46 19.31 -0.38
C GLY A 133 -13.58 20.59 -1.21
N ALA A 134 -14.30 21.59 -0.69
CA ALA A 134 -14.46 22.89 -1.33
C ALA A 134 -13.13 23.60 -1.58
N GLN A 135 -12.21 23.59 -0.61
CA GLN A 135 -10.87 24.20 -0.75
C GLN A 135 -10.04 23.59 -1.88
N ILE A 136 -10.21 22.29 -2.14
CA ILE A 136 -9.53 21.61 -3.25
C ILE A 136 -10.41 21.56 -4.51
N GLY A 137 -11.49 22.33 -4.56
CA GLY A 137 -12.38 22.44 -5.73
C GLY A 137 -13.25 21.20 -5.97
N MET A 138 -13.66 20.51 -4.91
CA MET A 138 -14.75 19.53 -4.94
C MET A 138 -16.05 20.22 -4.50
N GLY A 139 -17.11 20.07 -5.29
CA GLY A 139 -18.36 20.80 -5.10
C GLY A 139 -19.46 19.97 -4.44
N PHE A 140 -20.71 20.39 -4.67
CA PHE A 140 -21.92 19.78 -4.10
C PHE A 140 -22.01 18.25 -4.28
N ASP A 141 -21.60 17.72 -5.44
CA ASP A 141 -21.61 16.28 -5.70
C ASP A 141 -20.74 15.49 -4.69
N PHE A 142 -19.58 16.03 -4.31
CA PHE A 142 -18.74 15.42 -3.27
C PHE A 142 -19.44 15.38 -1.92
N SER A 143 -20.04 16.50 -1.52
CA SER A 143 -20.81 16.62 -0.27
C SER A 143 -21.93 15.57 -0.19
N VAL A 144 -22.72 15.44 -1.26
CA VAL A 144 -23.80 14.46 -1.35
C VAL A 144 -23.25 13.03 -1.23
N LYS A 145 -22.21 12.70 -2.00
CA LYS A 145 -21.60 11.36 -1.98
C LYS A 145 -21.00 11.01 -0.62
N LEU A 146 -20.32 11.96 0.03
CA LEU A 146 -19.72 11.77 1.35
C LEU A 146 -20.78 11.54 2.43
N ARG A 147 -21.86 12.34 2.43
CA ARG A 147 -23.00 12.17 3.34
C ARG A 147 -23.67 10.82 3.16
N ASN A 148 -23.87 10.38 1.92
CA ASN A 148 -24.49 9.11 1.58
C ASN A 148 -23.57 7.90 1.76
N GLY A 149 -22.31 8.11 2.16
CA GLY A 149 -21.36 7.02 2.37
C GLY A 149 -20.98 6.27 1.09
N ALA A 150 -20.88 6.99 -0.04
CA ALA A 150 -20.56 6.40 -1.35
C ALA A 150 -19.24 5.60 -1.38
N LYS A 151 -18.34 5.83 -0.40
CA LYS A 151 -17.07 5.12 -0.24
C LYS A 151 -16.94 4.33 1.07
N ALA A 152 -18.04 4.12 1.78
CA ALA A 152 -18.03 3.38 3.04
C ALA A 152 -17.57 1.92 2.84
N ALA A 153 -17.95 1.28 1.73
CA ALA A 153 -17.52 -0.07 1.40
C ALA A 153 -16.00 -0.14 1.11
N GLU A 154 -15.45 0.84 0.40
CA GLU A 154 -14.01 0.99 0.15
C GLU A 154 -13.23 1.19 1.45
N ALA A 155 -13.71 2.08 2.33
CA ALA A 155 -13.11 2.29 3.65
C ALA A 155 -13.15 1.00 4.49
N ARG A 156 -14.26 0.26 4.44
CA ARG A 156 -14.36 -1.04 5.11
C ARG A 156 -13.40 -2.08 4.52
N ARG A 157 -13.28 -2.14 3.19
CA ARG A 157 -12.31 -3.03 2.52
C ARG A 157 -10.87 -2.73 2.92
N ALA A 158 -10.51 -1.46 3.13
CA ALA A 158 -9.18 -1.10 3.62
C ALA A 158 -8.91 -1.67 5.03
N LEU A 159 -9.91 -1.63 5.93
CA LEU A 159 -9.82 -2.25 7.26
C LEU A 159 -9.73 -3.78 7.18
N ASP A 160 -10.56 -4.41 6.34
CA ASP A 160 -10.54 -5.87 6.19
C ASP A 160 -9.20 -6.32 5.60
N MET A 161 -8.66 -5.58 4.62
CA MET A 161 -7.33 -5.79 4.06
C MET A 161 -6.24 -5.63 5.13
N ALA A 162 -6.33 -4.63 6.00
CA ALA A 162 -5.38 -4.46 7.10
C ALA A 162 -5.36 -5.67 8.03
N ARG A 163 -6.52 -6.29 8.30
CA ARG A 163 -6.60 -7.54 9.08
C ARG A 163 -5.97 -8.71 8.34
N GLU A 164 -6.24 -8.85 7.04
CA GLU A 164 -5.62 -9.91 6.21
C GLU A 164 -4.10 -9.83 6.15
N TYR A 165 -3.56 -8.61 6.14
CA TYR A 165 -2.12 -8.35 6.16
C TYR A 165 -1.54 -8.31 7.58
N GLN A 166 -2.37 -8.52 8.61
CA GLN A 166 -1.98 -8.47 10.02
C GLN A 166 -1.29 -7.14 10.38
N ILE A 167 -1.84 -6.03 9.91
CA ILE A 167 -1.33 -4.68 10.17
C ILE A 167 -1.69 -4.24 11.59
N GLU A 168 -0.68 -4.06 12.43
CA GLU A 168 -0.83 -3.68 13.84
C GLU A 168 -0.49 -2.20 14.10
N GLU A 169 0.22 -1.54 13.19
CA GLU A 169 0.61 -0.14 13.33
C GLU A 169 0.63 0.62 12.00
N THR A 170 0.71 1.95 12.08
CA THR A 170 0.83 2.84 10.92
C THR A 170 1.95 3.88 11.08
N PRO A 171 2.59 4.32 9.99
CA PRO A 171 2.41 3.79 8.63
C PRO A 171 3.01 2.38 8.50
N THR A 172 2.33 1.50 7.76
CA THR A 172 2.91 0.22 7.34
C THR A 172 2.82 0.12 5.82
N LEU A 173 3.92 -0.25 5.18
CA LEU A 173 3.97 -0.49 3.74
C LEU A 173 3.98 -1.98 3.45
N ILE A 174 3.11 -2.40 2.54
CA ILE A 174 3.22 -3.69 1.87
C ILE A 174 3.77 -3.45 0.47
N ILE A 175 4.99 -3.93 0.25
CA ILE A 175 5.72 -3.79 -1.00
C ILE A 175 5.68 -5.13 -1.75
N ALA A 176 5.38 -5.09 -3.04
CA ALA A 176 5.31 -6.28 -3.89
C ALA A 176 4.40 -7.38 -3.32
N GLY A 177 3.32 -7.01 -2.63
CA GLY A 177 2.31 -7.93 -2.09
C GLY A 177 2.73 -8.82 -0.91
N ASN A 178 4.02 -8.87 -0.55
CA ASN A 178 4.55 -9.80 0.46
C ASN A 178 5.55 -9.16 1.44
N ILE A 179 6.16 -8.01 1.11
CA ILE A 179 7.19 -7.40 1.94
C ILE A 179 6.56 -6.33 2.84
N ALA A 180 6.39 -6.63 4.13
CA ALA A 180 5.88 -5.69 5.12
C ALA A 180 7.03 -4.92 5.79
N THR A 181 6.92 -3.59 5.87
CA THR A 181 7.87 -2.75 6.61
C THR A 181 7.17 -1.54 7.21
N ASN A 182 7.65 -1.11 8.37
CA ASN A 182 7.08 -0.03 9.17
C ASN A 182 8.21 0.71 9.93
N PRO A 183 7.92 1.85 10.60
CA PRO A 183 8.90 2.56 11.38
C PRO A 183 9.56 1.74 12.50
N HIS A 184 8.85 0.78 13.10
CA HIS A 184 9.43 -0.06 14.15
C HIS A 184 10.65 -0.83 13.63
N ALA A 185 10.56 -1.38 12.41
CA ALA A 185 11.68 -2.01 11.72
C ALA A 185 12.85 -1.05 11.40
N ALA A 186 12.70 0.26 11.64
CA ALA A 186 13.73 1.28 11.42
C ALA A 186 14.03 2.11 12.68
N GLY A 187 13.74 1.57 13.88
CA GLY A 187 14.03 2.26 15.15
C GLY A 187 13.19 3.52 15.38
N HIS A 188 12.00 3.60 14.77
CA HIS A 188 11.06 4.72 14.85
C HIS A 188 11.55 6.06 14.28
N ASP A 189 12.69 6.10 13.59
CA ASP A 189 13.17 7.29 12.86
C ASP A 189 12.62 7.31 11.42
N MET A 190 11.97 8.40 11.02
CA MET A 190 11.35 8.52 9.69
C MET A 190 12.37 8.59 8.54
N ASN A 191 13.59 9.08 8.78
CA ASN A 191 14.64 9.09 7.77
C ASN A 191 15.20 7.69 7.58
N GLU A 192 15.42 6.93 8.64
CA GLU A 192 15.82 5.54 8.57
C GLU A 192 14.73 4.68 7.94
N PHE A 193 13.46 4.92 8.27
CA PHE A 193 12.35 4.22 7.63
C PHE A 193 12.31 4.48 6.12
N LYS A 194 12.44 5.75 5.69
CA LYS A 194 12.61 6.12 4.28
C LYS A 194 13.81 5.40 3.64
N ASN A 195 14.98 5.41 4.29
CA ASN A 195 16.19 4.76 3.77
C ASN A 195 15.99 3.25 3.62
N ASN A 196 15.30 2.62 4.56
CA ASN A 196 14.95 1.21 4.52
C ASN A 196 14.04 0.89 3.33
N VAL A 197 12.96 1.65 3.15
CA VAL A 197 12.06 1.52 1.98
C VAL A 197 12.81 1.69 0.67
N MET A 198 13.73 2.67 0.60
CA MET A 198 14.61 2.86 -0.54
C MET A 198 15.52 1.65 -0.82
N SER A 199 16.04 1.01 0.22
CA SER A 199 16.88 -0.20 0.11
C SER A 199 16.09 -1.38 -0.46
N ILE A 200 14.89 -1.63 0.09
CA ILE A 200 13.97 -2.67 -0.38
C ILE A 200 13.65 -2.45 -1.86
N LEU A 201 13.14 -1.27 -2.22
CA LEU A 201 12.74 -0.97 -3.60
C LEU A 201 13.90 -1.06 -4.59
N ARG A 202 15.11 -0.60 -4.22
CA ARG A 202 16.32 -0.77 -5.06
C ARG A 202 16.63 -2.24 -5.31
N SER A 203 16.48 -3.11 -4.31
CA SER A 203 16.77 -4.55 -4.46
C SER A 203 15.75 -5.28 -5.35
N ILE A 204 14.51 -4.80 -5.41
CA ILE A 204 13.47 -5.32 -6.31
C ILE A 204 13.71 -4.84 -7.74
N ILE A 205 13.95 -3.53 -7.92
CA ILE A 205 13.95 -2.86 -9.23
C ILE A 205 15.27 -2.98 -10.00
N LYS A 206 16.40 -3.19 -9.32
CA LYS A 206 17.72 -3.31 -9.99
C LYS A 206 18.01 -4.72 -10.54
N LYS A 207 16.98 -5.55 -10.66
CA LYS A 207 17.05 -6.83 -11.38
C LYS A 207 16.52 -6.66 -12.79
#